data_AF-A0A9W5UMH5-F1
#
_entry.id   AF-A0A9W5UMH5-F1
#
_cell.length_a   1.000
_cell.length_b   1.000
_cell.length_c   1.000
_cell.angle_alpha   90.00
_cell.angle_beta   90.00
_cell.angle_gamma   90.00
#
_symmetry.space_group_name_H-M   'P 1'
#
loop_
_entity.id
_entity.type
_entity.pdbx_description
1 polymer ?
#
loop_
_entity_poly.entity_id
_entity_poly.type
_entity_poly.pdbx_seq_one_letter_code
_entity_poly.pdbx_strand_id
1 'polypeptide(L)' 'MPMTVAGLYPSLHLNLGDCYRRLGDLDLARAHLHRAEAGMAELADDDYGRLIKSGLDRLAEQLTAG' A
#
# COMPACT_ATOMS: atom_id res chain seq x y z
N MET A 1 -13.41 -15.44 -4.45
CA MET A 1 -13.85 -14.63 -5.61
C MET A 1 -12.63 -14.37 -6.48
N PRO A 2 -12.72 -14.33 -7.82
CA PRO A 2 -11.61 -13.88 -8.65
C PRO A 2 -11.27 -12.40 -8.33
N MET A 3 -9.98 -12.08 -8.33
CA MET A 3 -9.49 -10.74 -7.98
C MET A 3 -9.89 -9.72 -9.05
N THR A 4 -10.44 -8.57 -8.64
CA THR A 4 -10.78 -7.48 -9.56
C THR A 4 -9.55 -6.63 -9.86
N VAL A 5 -9.56 -5.90 -10.97
CA VAL A 5 -8.52 -4.90 -11.26
C VAL A 5 -8.44 -3.85 -10.14
N ALA A 6 -9.58 -3.45 -9.58
CA ALA A 6 -9.64 -2.52 -8.45
C ALA A 6 -8.96 -3.09 -7.19
N GLY A 7 -9.15 -4.38 -6.89
CA GLY A 7 -8.48 -5.08 -5.78
C GLY A 7 -6.96 -5.19 -5.93
N LEU A 8 -6.41 -4.94 -7.12
CA LEU A 8 -4.97 -4.91 -7.37
C LEU A 8 -4.34 -3.52 -7.15
N TYR A 9 -5.13 -2.45 -7.10
CA TYR A 9 -4.62 -1.08 -6.96
C TYR A 9 -3.87 -0.85 -5.63
N PRO A 10 -4.35 -1.36 -4.48
CA PRO A 10 -3.63 -1.23 -3.22
C PRO A 10 -2.23 -1.86 -3.25
N SER A 11 -2.08 -3.06 -3.82
CA SER A 11 -0.78 -3.74 -3.88
C SER A 11 0.18 -3.06 -4.86
N LEU A 12 -0.32 -2.52 -5.97
CA LEU A 12 0.47 -1.69 -6.89
C LEU A 12 1.04 -0.47 -6.17
N HIS A 13 0.20 0.27 -5.46
CA HIS A 13 0.61 1.48 -4.76
C HIS A 13 1.48 1.19 -3.53
N LEU A 14 1.26 0.07 -2.83
CA LEU A 14 2.19 -0.41 -1.79
C LEU A 14 3.60 -0.63 -2.35
N ASN A 15 3.72 -1.32 -3.49
CA ASN A 15 5.02 -1.56 -4.13
C ASN A 15 5.70 -0.26 -4.56
N LEU A 16 4.96 0.66 -5.18
CA LEU A 16 5.49 1.97 -5.57
C LEU A 16 5.92 2.80 -4.35
N GLY A 17 5.13 2.78 -3.28
CA GLY A 17 5.44 3.47 -2.02
C GLY A 17 6.74 2.97 -1.41
N ASP A 18 6.94 1.65 -1.35
CA ASP A 18 8.20 1.07 -0.85
C ASP A 18 9.40 1.41 -1.76
N CYS A 19 9.22 1.37 -3.09
CA CYS A 19 10.24 1.79 -4.04
C CYS A 19 10.69 3.23 -3.81
N TYR A 20 9.75 4.18 -3.73
CA TYR A 20 10.07 5.59 -3.49
C TYR A 20 10.71 5.82 -2.12
N ARG A 21 10.25 5.13 -1.07
CA ARG A 21 10.88 5.17 0.24
C ARG A 21 12.34 4.73 0.18
N ARG A 22 12.64 3.63 -0.52
CA ARG A 22 14.01 3.12 -0.69
C ARG A 22 14.90 4.05 -1.51
N LEU A 23 14.31 4.86 -2.39
CA LEU A 23 15.00 5.91 -3.15
C LEU A 23 15.15 7.23 -2.37
N GLY A 24 14.55 7.36 -1.19
CA GLY A 24 14.57 8.57 -0.38
C GLY A 24 13.55 9.64 -0.77
N ASP A 25 12.71 9.39 -1.78
CA ASP A 25 11.63 10.29 -2.16
C ASP A 25 10.40 10.03 -1.28
N LEU A 26 10.45 10.59 -0.06
CA LEU A 26 9.43 10.33 0.96
C LEU A 26 8.09 10.97 0.64
N ASP A 27 8.07 12.05 -0.13
CA ASP A 27 6.84 12.72 -0.55
C ASP A 27 6.04 11.83 -1.52
N LEU A 28 6.71 11.26 -2.53
CA LEU A 28 6.06 10.29 -3.42
C LEU A 28 5.70 9.00 -2.70
N ALA A 29 6.52 8.53 -1.76
CA ALA A 29 6.19 7.36 -0.95
C ALA A 29 4.89 7.55 -0.16
N ARG A 30 4.73 8.70 0.51
CA ARG A 30 3.50 9.06 1.24
C ARG A 30 2.29 9.20 0.32
N ALA A 31 2.48 9.79 -0.87
CA ALA A 31 1.39 9.90 -1.85
C ALA A 31 0.89 8.52 -2.31
N HIS A 32 1.80 7.56 -2.48
CA HIS A 32 1.44 6.19 -2.84
C HIS A 32 0.81 5.41 -1.69
N LEU A 33 1.29 5.57 -0.46
CA LEU A 33 0.64 5.02 0.73
C LEU A 33 -0.83 5.47 0.79
N HIS A 34 -1.10 6.77 0.65
CA HIS A 34 -2.47 7.29 0.69
C HIS A 34 -3.37 6.73 -0.41
N ARG A 35 -2.84 6.56 -1.63
CA ARG A 35 -3.59 5.93 -2.74
C ARG A 35 -3.88 4.45 -2.48
N ALA A 36 -2.95 3.73 -1.85
CA ALA A 36 -3.18 2.34 -1.49
C ALA A 36 -4.25 2.20 -0.41
N GLU A 37 -4.21 3.05 0.63
CA GLU A 37 -5.22 3.12 1.69
C GLU A 37 -6.63 3.40 1.12
N ALA A 38 -6.75 4.33 0.17
CA ALA A 38 -8.02 4.64 -0.47
C ALA A 38 -8.62 3.45 -1.23
N GLY A 39 -7.79 2.53 -1.75
CA GLY A 39 -8.24 1.32 -2.44
C GLY A 39 -8.52 0.13 -1.51
N MET A 40 -8.25 0.23 -0.21
CA MET A 40 -8.44 -0.90 0.73
C MET A 40 -9.89 -1.37 0.83
N ALA A 41 -10.86 -0.50 0.53
CA ALA A 41 -12.28 -0.86 0.51
C ALA A 41 -12.65 -1.88 -0.58
N GLU A 42 -11.81 -2.03 -1.60
CA GLU A 42 -12.00 -2.98 -2.71
C GLU A 42 -11.46 -4.39 -2.40
N LEU A 43 -10.71 -4.54 -1.30
CA LEU A 43 -10.15 -5.80 -0.86
C LEU A 43 -11.12 -6.52 0.08
N ALA A 44 -11.22 -7.84 -0.09
CA ALA A 44 -11.87 -8.69 0.89
C ALA A 44 -11.01 -8.79 2.17
N ASP A 45 -11.63 -9.04 3.32
CA ASP A 45 -10.92 -9.42 4.55
C ASP A 45 -10.49 -10.90 4.51
N ASP A 46 -9.73 -11.24 3.48
CA ASP A 46 -9.08 -12.54 3.31
C ASP A 46 -7.56 -12.41 3.54
N ASP A 47 -6.84 -13.51 3.34
CA ASP A 47 -5.39 -13.53 3.55
C ASP A 47 -4.66 -12.52 2.68
N TYR A 48 -5.17 -12.23 1.47
CA TYR A 48 -4.57 -11.25 0.59
C TYR A 48 -4.83 -9.82 1.10
N GLY A 49 -6.08 -9.49 1.45
CA GLY A 49 -6.40 -8.18 2.03
C GLY A 49 -5.62 -7.89 3.32
N ARG A 50 -5.50 -8.88 4.21
CA ARG A 50 -4.69 -8.77 5.45
C ARG A 50 -3.20 -8.59 5.17
N LEU A 51 -2.67 -9.26 4.15
CA LEU A 51 -1.28 -9.10 3.72
C LEU A 51 -1.01 -7.67 3.26
N ILE A 52 -1.88 -7.12 2.40
CA ILE A 52 -1.72 -5.76 1.91
C ILE A 52 -1.85 -4.75 3.05
N LYS A 53 -2.85 -4.90 3.94
CA LYS A 53 -3.01 -4.04 5.11
C LYS A 53 -1.76 -4.01 5.98
N SER A 54 -1.22 -5.17 6.32
CA SER A 54 0.01 -5.29 7.11
C SER A 54 1.21 -4.63 6.42
N GLY A 55 1.28 -4.71 5.10
CA GLY A 55 2.30 -4.03 4.30
C GLY A 55 2.18 -2.51 4.37
N LEU A 56 0.96 -1.98 4.31
CA LEU A 56 0.70 -0.53 4.43
C LEU A 56 1.02 -0.01 5.82
N ASP A 57 0.61 -0.72 6.88
CA ASP A 57 0.91 -0.35 8.25
C ASP A 57 2.42 -0.23 8.47
N ARG A 58 3.18 -1.22 7.99
CA ARG A 58 4.65 -1.20 8.03
C ARG A 58 5.26 -0.04 7.23
N LEU A 59 4.73 0.23 6.03
CA LEU A 59 5.21 1.35 5.22
C LEU A 59 4.97 2.69 5.93
N ALA A 60 3.80 2.87 6.54
CA ALA A 60 3.44 4.06 7.31
C ALA A 60 4.38 4.27 8.51
N GLU A 61 4.67 3.20 9.27
CA GLU A 61 5.64 3.24 10.36
C GLU A 61 7.02 3.67 9.87
N GLN A 62 7.51 3.09 8.78
CA GLN A 62 8.82 3.42 8.22
C GLN A 62 8.91 4.85 7.68
N LEU A 63 7.80 5.42 7.21
CA LEU A 63 7.74 6.82 6.74
C LEU A 63 7.60 7.84 7.88
N THR A 64 7.22 7.38 9.08
CA THR A 64 7.13 8.22 10.28
C THR A 64 8.43 8.21 11.09
N ALA A 65 9.22 7.13 10.98
CA ALA A 65 10.49 6.96 11.68
C ALA A 65 11.70 7.64 10.99
N GLY A 66 11.49 8.41 9.92
CA GLY A 66 12.53 9.05 9.10
C GLY A 66 12.58 10.57 9.24
#